data_AF-A0A7V9IC01-F1
#
_entry.id   AF-A0A7V9IC01-F1
#
_cell.length_a   1.000
_cell.length_b   1.000
_cell.length_c   1.000
_cell.angle_alpha   90.00
_cell.angle_beta   90.00
_cell.angle_gamma   90.00
#
_symmetry.space_group_name_H-M   'P 1'
#
loop_
_entity.id
_entity.type
_entity.pdbx_description
1 polymer ?
#
loop_
_entity_poly.entity_id
_entity_poly.type
_entity_poly.pdbx_seq_one_letter_code
_entity_poly.pdbx_strand_id
1 'polypeptide(L)'
;MIVGAANLPGPPELLPGRPNAVIDLQTNEGAALVGARWRYADAHVKEIDFVEVGDDLGPSGAPNRTYDVEPHAEGADFDDSDWREL
;
A
#
# COMPACT_ATOMS: atom_id res chain seq x y z
N MET A 1 22.19 -6.20 8.07
CA MET A 1 22.06 -5.40 9.30
C MET A 1 22.38 -3.96 8.94
N ILE A 2 21.36 -3.20 8.54
CA ILE A 2 21.43 -1.73 8.43
C ILE A 2 20.31 -1.26 9.34
N VAL A 3 20.67 -0.64 10.46
CA VAL A 3 19.74 -0.18 11.50
C VAL A 3 19.96 1.34 11.57
N GLY A 4 19.16 2.11 10.83
CA GLY A 4 19.23 3.58 10.81
C GLY A 4 19.31 4.21 9.40
N ALA A 5 18.86 5.47 9.29
CA ALA A 5 18.98 6.25 8.06
C ALA A 5 20.44 6.32 7.60
N ALA A 6 20.69 5.88 6.37
CA ALA A 6 22.01 5.95 5.77
C ALA A 6 22.08 7.16 4.84
N ASN A 7 23.02 8.07 5.11
CA ASN A 7 23.48 9.00 4.08
C ASN A 7 24.21 8.18 3.03
N LEU A 8 23.75 8.22 1.78
CA LEU A 8 24.43 7.55 0.68
C LEU A 8 25.81 8.21 0.49
N PRO A 9 26.92 7.45 0.49
CA PRO A 9 28.25 8.02 0.34
C PRO A 9 28.43 8.60 -1.07
N GLY A 10 28.95 9.82 -1.14
CA GLY A 10 29.31 10.50 -2.38
C GLY A 10 29.04 12.01 -2.31
N PRO A 11 29.81 12.84 -3.03
CA PRO A 11 29.45 14.25 -3.22
C PRO A 11 28.05 14.33 -3.85
N PRO A 12 27.18 15.27 -3.42
CA PRO A 12 25.84 15.45 -4.00
C PRO A 12 25.88 15.59 -5.54
N GLU A 13 26.99 16.13 -6.03
CA GLU A 13 27.25 16.42 -7.45
C GLU A 13 27.68 15.18 -8.26
N LEU A 14 28.10 14.09 -7.61
CA LEU A 14 28.67 12.91 -8.26
C LEU A 14 27.62 11.88 -8.69
N LEU A 15 26.39 11.99 -8.18
CA LEU A 15 25.26 11.10 -8.47
C LEU A 15 23.96 11.91 -8.59
N PRO A 16 23.79 12.72 -9.67
CA PRO A 16 22.58 13.50 -9.87
C PRO A 16 21.36 12.58 -9.87
N GLY A 17 20.38 12.91 -9.03
CA GLY A 17 19.11 12.17 -8.92
C GLY A 17 19.03 11.12 -7.82
N ARG A 18 20.04 10.96 -6.96
CA ARG A 18 19.91 10.09 -5.76
C ARG A 18 19.35 10.83 -4.55
N PRO A 19 18.53 10.17 -3.71
CA PRO A 19 18.02 10.77 -2.48
C PRO A 19 19.14 10.98 -1.46
N ASN A 20 19.01 12.02 -0.63
CA ASN A 20 19.99 12.30 0.44
C ASN A 20 19.99 11.22 1.55
N ALA A 21 18.87 10.53 1.74
CA ALA A 21 18.73 9.44 2.72
C ALA A 21 17.75 8.37 2.21
N VAL A 22 17.95 7.13 2.67
CA VAL A 22 16.99 6.03 2.54
C VAL A 22 16.65 5.55 3.95
N ILE A 23 15.35 5.39 4.21
CA ILE A 23 14.82 4.98 5.51
C ILE A 23 14.00 3.71 5.31
N ASP A 24 14.29 2.69 6.10
CA ASP A 24 13.51 1.46 6.13
C ASP A 24 12.31 1.61 7.07
N LEU A 25 11.15 1.97 6.51
CA LEU A 25 9.92 2.14 7.28
C LEU A 25 9.35 0.81 7.81
N GLN A 26 9.85 -0.35 7.37
CA GLN A 26 9.43 -1.65 7.92
C GLN A 26 9.99 -1.91 9.32
N THR A 27 10.89 -1.07 9.81
CA THR A 27 11.49 -1.15 11.15
C THR A 27 10.92 -0.08 12.09
N ASN A 28 10.87 -0.39 13.39
CA ASN A 28 10.46 0.59 14.41
C ASN A 28 11.41 1.79 14.44
N GLU A 29 12.71 1.55 14.31
CA GLU A 29 13.73 2.59 14.31
C GLU A 29 13.60 3.51 13.09
N GLY A 30 13.35 2.95 11.90
CA GLY A 30 13.18 3.72 10.67
C GLY A 30 11.90 4.54 10.67
N ALA A 31 10.77 3.98 11.11
CA ALA A 31 9.51 4.73 11.26
C ALA A 31 9.66 5.90 12.25
N ALA A 32 10.35 5.67 13.38
CA ALA A 32 10.58 6.70 14.39
C ALA A 32 11.38 7.90 13.86
N LEU A 33 12.31 7.71 12.92
CA LEU A 33 13.10 8.80 12.33
C LEU A 33 12.26 9.85 11.59
N VAL A 34 11.07 9.47 11.14
CA VAL A 34 10.14 10.38 10.44
C VAL A 34 8.85 10.62 11.23
N GLY A 35 8.78 10.16 12.48
CA GLY A 35 7.57 10.21 13.28
C GLY A 35 6.39 9.43 12.69
N ALA A 36 6.66 8.42 11.85
CA ALA A 36 5.63 7.58 11.25
C ALA A 36 5.00 6.66 12.29
N ARG A 37 3.71 6.37 12.08
CA ARG A 37 2.96 5.35 12.82
C ARG A 37 2.31 4.41 11.82
N TRP A 38 2.45 3.11 12.05
CA TRP A 38 1.75 2.11 11.25
C TRP A 38 0.35 1.90 11.81
N ARG A 39 -0.64 1.99 10.94
CA ARG A 39 -2.03 1.65 11.25
C ARG A 39 -2.55 0.63 10.25
N TYR A 40 -3.49 -0.19 10.68
CA TYR A 40 -4.08 -1.22 9.85
C TYR A 40 -5.56 -1.44 10.18
N ALA A 41 -6.29 -1.95 9.19
CA ALA A 41 -7.55 -2.62 9.34
C ALA A 41 -7.45 -3.98 8.64
N ASP A 42 -8.12 -5.00 9.18
CA ASP A 42 -8.17 -6.30 8.53
C ASP A 42 -8.95 -6.18 7.21
N ALA A 43 -8.38 -6.70 6.13
CA ALA A 43 -9.07 -6.81 4.86
C ALA A 43 -9.90 -8.10 4.81
N HIS A 44 -11.09 -8.03 4.24
CA HIS A 44 -11.95 -9.19 4.06
C HIS A 44 -12.32 -9.39 2.60
N VAL A 45 -12.33 -10.66 2.19
CA VAL A 45 -12.82 -11.07 0.88
C VAL A 45 -14.32 -11.27 0.98
N LYS A 46 -15.08 -10.57 0.14
CA LYS A 46 -16.54 -10.70 0.04
C LYS A 46 -16.93 -11.20 -1.33
N GLU A 47 -17.88 -12.12 -1.35
CA GLU A 47 -18.49 -12.52 -2.60
C GLU A 47 -19.53 -11.46 -3.03
N ILE A 48 -19.42 -10.99 -4.27
CA ILE A 48 -20.26 -9.94 -4.85
C ILE A 48 -20.91 -10.43 -6.14
N ASP A 49 -21.97 -9.73 -6.58
CA ASP A 49 -22.59 -9.99 -7.87
C ASP A 49 -21.68 -9.54 -9.02
N PHE A 50 -21.64 -10.35 -10.07
CA PHE A 50 -20.86 -10.08 -11.28
C PHE A 50 -21.47 -10.83 -12.48
N VAL A 51 -20.68 -11.03 -13.52
CA VAL A 51 -21.07 -11.78 -14.72
C VAL A 51 -19.95 -12.70 -15.19
N GLU A 52 -20.32 -13.74 -15.93
CA GLU A 52 -19.37 -14.60 -16.64
C GLU A 52 -18.58 -13.85 -17.72
N VAL A 53 -17.48 -14.45 -18.15
CA VAL A 53 -16.74 -14.02 -19.35
C VAL A 53 -17.60 -14.33 -20.58
N GLY A 54 -17.86 -13.31 -21.41
CA GLY A 54 -18.56 -13.48 -22.68
C GLY A 54 -17.65 -13.83 -23.85
N ASP A 55 -18.23 -14.01 -25.03
CA ASP A 55 -17.49 -14.33 -26.27
C ASP A 55 -16.52 -13.21 -26.68
N ASP A 56 -16.75 -11.98 -26.21
CA ASP A 56 -15.86 -10.82 -26.37
C ASP A 56 -14.68 -10.81 -25.38
N LEU A 57 -14.57 -11.85 -24.54
CA LEU A 57 -13.61 -11.96 -23.43
C LEU A 57 -13.76 -10.89 -22.35
N GLY A 58 -14.87 -10.14 -22.37
CA GLY A 58 -15.23 -9.15 -21.38
C GLY A 58 -16.24 -9.70 -20.35
N PRO A 59 -16.55 -8.92 -19.30
CA PRO A 59 -17.62 -9.22 -18.37
C PRO A 59 -18.97 -8.90 -19.02
N SER A 60 -19.38 -9.70 -20.00
CA SER A 60 -20.60 -9.50 -20.80
C SER A 60 -21.53 -10.73 -20.79
N GLY A 61 -21.15 -11.79 -20.06
CA GLY A 61 -21.89 -13.05 -19.99
C GLY A 61 -23.10 -13.01 -19.04
N ALA A 62 -23.60 -14.20 -18.70
CA ALA A 62 -24.72 -14.36 -17.77
C ALA A 62 -24.34 -13.92 -16.34
N PRO A 63 -25.31 -13.54 -15.49
CA PRO A 63 -25.06 -13.23 -14.08
C PRO A 63 -24.34 -14.37 -13.35
N ASN A 64 -23.31 -14.04 -12.57
CA ASN A 64 -22.58 -14.93 -11.69
C ASN A 64 -22.08 -14.15 -10.46
N ARG A 65 -21.09 -14.68 -9.74
CA ARG A 65 -20.49 -14.13 -8.53
C ARG A 65 -18.97 -14.03 -8.72
N THR A 66 -18.37 -13.03 -8.11
CA THR A 66 -16.92 -12.90 -7.98
C THR A 66 -16.56 -12.47 -6.56
N TYR A 67 -15.28 -12.23 -6.31
CA TYR A 67 -14.80 -11.74 -5.02
C TYR A 67 -14.29 -10.31 -5.13
N ASP A 68 -14.59 -9.54 -4.09
CA ASP A 68 -14.07 -8.20 -3.86
C ASP A 68 -13.30 -8.19 -2.52
N VAL A 69 -12.38 -7.25 -2.39
CA VAL A 69 -11.61 -7.03 -1.16
C VAL A 69 -12.06 -5.73 -0.54
N GLU A 70 -12.53 -5.78 0.69
CA GLU A 70 -12.95 -4.59 1.44
C GLU A 70 -12.08 -4.40 2.70
N PRO A 71 -11.98 -3.17 3.22
CA PRO A 71 -12.55 -1.93 2.66
C PRO A 71 -11.74 -1.41 1.46
N HIS A 72 -12.41 -0.68 0.56
CA HIS A 72 -11.79 0.09 -0.53
C HIS A 72 -11.17 1.38 0.01
N ALA A 73 -10.02 1.24 0.67
CA ALA A 73 -9.31 2.33 1.33
C ALA A 73 -8.59 3.30 0.36
N GLU A 74 -8.62 3.03 -0.95
CA GLU A 74 -8.02 3.88 -1.98
C GLU A 74 -8.85 5.14 -2.31
N GLY A 75 -10.10 5.20 -1.87
CA GLY A 75 -10.98 6.34 -2.11
C GLY A 75 -10.45 7.62 -1.44
N ALA A 76 -10.48 8.74 -2.18
CA ALA A 76 -10.01 10.04 -1.66
C ALA A 76 -10.77 10.50 -0.40
N ASP A 77 -12.02 10.06 -0.24
CA ASP A 77 -12.90 10.39 0.88
C ASP A 77 -13.00 9.25 1.92
N PHE A 78 -12.15 8.22 1.84
CA PHE A 78 -12.17 7.12 2.80
C PHE A 78 -11.65 7.59 4.16
N ASP A 79 -12.42 7.33 5.23
CA ASP A 79 -12.05 7.65 6.60
C ASP A 79 -11.33 6.45 7.25
N ASP A 80 -10.01 6.58 7.40
CA ASP A 80 -9.14 5.60 8.05
C ASP A 80 -8.75 6.00 9.48
N SER A 81 -9.40 7.01 10.06
CA SER A 81 -9.01 7.58 11.36
C SER A 81 -9.10 6.58 12.52
N ASP A 82 -10.00 5.60 12.42
CA ASP A 82 -10.23 4.53 13.40
C ASP A 82 -9.34 3.29 13.22
N TRP A 83 -8.41 3.29 12.25
CA TRP A 83 -7.51 2.14 12.04
C TRP A 83 -6.60 1.88 13.24
N ARG A 84 -6.37 0.60 13.53
CA ARG A 84 -5.62 0.15 14.69
C ARG A 84 -4.13 0.42 14.52
N GLU A 85 -3.50 1.00 15.53
CA GLU A 85 -2.04 1.14 15.59
C GLU A 85 -1.37 -0.23 15.80
N LEU A 86 -0.31 -0.49 15.03
CA LEU A 86 0.47 -1.74 15.07
C LEU A 86 1.42 -1.80 16.28
#